data_AF-A0A1E3WDY7-F1
#
_entry.id   AF-A0A1E3WDY7-F1
#
_cell.length_a   1.000
_cell.length_b   1.000
_cell.length_c   1.000
_cell.angle_alpha   90.00
_cell.angle_beta   90.00
_cell.angle_gamma   90.00
#
_symmetry.space_group_name_H-M   'P 1'
#
loop_
_entity.id
_entity.type
_entity.pdbx_description
1 polymer ?
#
loop_
_entity_poly.entity_id
_entity_poly.type
_entity_poly.pdbx_seq_one_letter_code
_entity_poly.pdbx_strand_id
1 'polypeptide(L)'
;MWIRLAIFAALLAASVTAVLAAPSRIVILRHGEKADDWKLCETGRQRAQALKYNYLGKDAAKSLFTEDAPPAYFFAITLHTMELATPAVESWGKPIIYYSVLPEADEKKFTEALTPGRERRPGTSSTTRPSKGKTVVMVWEHRHIANKALDDKYQREAAVTLRQLFHLDILPGVPREWPDDNFDYFWIVDFPENSNVPSRFEMVKQEFGKSFPDVPANDWGEPDGLDAGSGCVK
;
A
#
# COMPACT_ATOMS: atom_id res chain seq x y z
N MET A 1 59.83 11.46 12.61
CA MET A 1 58.64 12.09 11.98
C MET A 1 57.95 11.12 11.02
N TRP A 2 57.60 9.91 11.48
CA TRP A 2 57.03 8.84 10.66
C TRP A 2 55.74 8.24 11.26
N ILE A 3 55.21 8.88 12.31
CA ILE A 3 54.05 8.40 13.07
C ILE A 3 52.76 9.16 12.67
N ARG A 4 52.87 10.21 11.85
CA ARG A 4 51.71 11.01 11.42
C ARG A 4 51.07 10.57 10.09
N LEU A 5 51.65 9.61 9.37
CA LEU A 5 51.10 9.12 8.10
C LEU A 5 50.23 7.86 8.23
N ALA A 6 50.11 7.26 9.42
CA ALA A 6 49.37 6.01 9.60
C ALA A 6 47.90 6.19 10.05
N ILE A 7 47.46 7.41 10.35
CA ILE A 7 46.10 7.66 10.91
C ILE A 7 45.10 8.14 9.84
N PHE A 8 45.56 8.57 8.65
CA PHE A 8 44.65 9.02 7.58
C PHE A 8 44.14 7.92 6.65
N ALA A 9 44.68 6.70 6.72
CA ALA A 9 44.24 5.58 5.89
C ALA A 9 43.11 4.74 6.51
N ALA A 10 42.75 4.97 7.77
CA ALA A 10 41.72 4.19 8.48
C ALA A 10 40.30 4.79 8.42
N LEU A 11 40.12 5.95 7.78
CA LEU A 11 38.83 6.66 7.73
C LEU A 11 38.09 6.55 6.37
N LEU A 12 38.60 5.79 5.41
CA LEU A 12 38.00 5.66 4.07
C LEU A 12 37.28 4.33 3.78
N ALA A 13 37.14 3.44 4.76
CA ALA A 13 36.54 2.10 4.56
C ALA A 13 35.27 1.85 5.39
N ALA A 14 34.49 2.90 5.64
CA ALA A 14 33.15 2.74 6.23
C ALA A 14 32.15 3.71 5.58
N SER A 15 32.16 3.79 4.24
CA SER A 15 30.93 4.08 3.51
C SER A 15 29.99 2.88 3.71
N VAL A 16 29.37 2.83 4.89
CA VAL A 16 28.16 2.03 5.11
C VAL A 16 27.13 2.64 4.18
N THR A 17 27.04 2.11 2.96
CA THR A 17 25.82 2.28 2.18
C THR A 17 24.72 1.77 3.10
N ALA A 18 23.86 2.69 3.58
CA ALA A 18 22.67 2.29 4.27
C ALA A 18 21.93 1.35 3.31
N VAL A 19 22.00 0.05 3.57
CA VAL A 19 21.23 -0.96 2.86
C VAL A 19 19.79 -0.60 3.19
N LEU A 20 19.15 0.13 2.27
CA LEU A 20 17.75 0.46 2.35
C LEU A 20 17.01 -0.87 2.49
N ALA A 21 16.32 -1.03 3.61
CA ALA A 21 15.65 -2.26 3.99
C ALA A 21 14.34 -2.42 3.21
N ALA A 22 14.45 -2.54 1.90
CA ALA A 22 13.31 -2.66 1.00
C ALA A 22 12.55 -3.96 1.27
N PRO A 23 11.20 -3.93 1.34
CA PRO A 23 10.41 -5.15 1.36
C PRO A 23 10.71 -6.02 0.15
N SER A 24 10.66 -7.35 0.30
CA SER A 24 10.72 -8.25 -0.88
C SER A 24 9.42 -8.22 -1.67
N ARG A 25 8.31 -7.87 -1.02
CA ARG A 25 6.99 -7.77 -1.64
C ARG A 25 6.16 -6.67 -1.00
N ILE A 26 5.45 -5.90 -1.83
CA ILE A 26 4.42 -4.96 -1.39
C ILE A 26 3.09 -5.41 -2.01
N VAL A 27 2.08 -5.57 -1.17
CA VAL A 27 0.69 -5.78 -1.58
C VAL A 27 -0.06 -4.48 -1.40
N ILE A 28 -0.49 -3.85 -2.48
CA ILE A 28 -1.21 -2.57 -2.48
C ILE A 28 -2.68 -2.85 -2.80
N LEU A 29 -3.58 -2.23 -2.05
CA LEU A 29 -5.02 -2.20 -2.33
C LEU A 29 -5.58 -0.84 -1.93
N ARG A 30 -6.71 -0.46 -2.54
CA ARG A 30 -7.44 0.73 -2.11
C ARG A 30 -8.28 0.47 -0.86
N HIS A 31 -8.75 1.55 -0.26
CA HIS A 31 -9.82 1.53 0.73
C HIS A 31 -11.09 0.82 0.22
N GLY A 32 -11.93 0.37 1.15
CA GLY A 32 -13.27 -0.14 0.84
C GLY A 32 -14.27 0.97 0.58
N GLU A 33 -15.48 0.57 0.24
CA GLU A 33 -16.62 1.45 0.01
C GLU A 33 -16.92 2.27 1.28
N LYS A 34 -17.05 3.59 1.09
CA LYS A 34 -17.16 4.54 2.21
C LYS A 34 -18.62 4.90 2.45
N ALA A 35 -18.99 5.25 3.67
CA ALA A 35 -20.25 5.95 3.91
C ALA A 35 -20.05 7.47 3.78
N ASP A 36 -18.87 7.94 4.21
CA ASP A 36 -18.40 9.32 4.16
C ASP A 36 -16.86 9.32 4.27
N ASP A 37 -16.23 10.49 4.35
CA ASP A 37 -14.77 10.61 4.41
C ASP A 37 -14.13 10.03 5.68
N TRP A 38 -14.92 9.60 6.67
CA TRP A 38 -14.45 9.15 7.98
C TRP A 38 -14.56 7.65 8.20
N LYS A 39 -15.46 6.95 7.48
CA LYS A 39 -15.78 5.54 7.74
C LYS A 39 -16.24 4.76 6.52
N LEU A 40 -16.15 3.45 6.61
CA LEU A 40 -16.71 2.51 5.65
C LEU A 40 -18.25 2.45 5.76
N CYS A 41 -18.90 2.21 4.62
CA CYS A 41 -20.30 1.79 4.60
C CYS A 41 -20.41 0.29 4.93
N GLU A 42 -21.62 -0.25 4.99
CA GLU A 42 -21.84 -1.67 5.29
C GLU A 42 -21.12 -2.58 4.29
N THR A 43 -21.21 -2.30 2.99
CA THR A 43 -20.49 -3.03 1.93
C THR A 43 -18.97 -2.99 2.14
N GLY A 44 -18.42 -1.82 2.50
CA GLY A 44 -16.99 -1.68 2.79
C GLY A 44 -16.55 -2.49 4.02
N ARG A 45 -17.39 -2.55 5.06
CA ARG A 45 -17.12 -3.40 6.24
C ARG A 45 -17.18 -4.89 5.88
N GLN A 46 -18.13 -5.30 5.03
CA GLN A 46 -18.18 -6.67 4.52
C GLN A 46 -16.95 -6.98 3.68
N ARG A 47 -16.48 -6.07 2.83
CA ARG A 47 -15.22 -6.20 2.10
C ARG A 47 -14.02 -6.35 3.04
N ALA A 48 -13.97 -5.60 4.15
CA ALA A 48 -12.91 -5.74 5.15
C ALA A 48 -12.86 -7.17 5.75
N GLN A 49 -14.03 -7.72 6.09
CA GLN A 49 -14.13 -9.11 6.55
C GLN A 49 -13.77 -10.09 5.43
N ALA A 50 -14.27 -9.87 4.21
CA ALA A 50 -13.99 -10.72 3.07
C ALA A 50 -12.49 -10.80 2.78
N LEU A 51 -11.78 -9.67 2.84
CA LEU A 51 -10.34 -9.58 2.72
C LEU A 51 -9.62 -10.37 3.81
N LYS A 52 -10.03 -10.23 5.08
CA LYS A 52 -9.49 -11.03 6.19
C LYS A 52 -9.64 -12.53 5.92
N TYR A 53 -10.85 -13.00 5.61
CA TYR A 53 -11.12 -14.44 5.49
C TYR A 53 -10.57 -15.06 4.21
N ASN A 54 -10.40 -14.29 3.14
CA ASN A 54 -9.97 -14.83 1.86
C ASN A 54 -8.50 -14.59 1.54
N TYR A 55 -7.90 -13.45 1.91
CA TYR A 55 -6.55 -13.11 1.40
C TYR A 55 -5.56 -12.62 2.45
N LEU A 56 -6.00 -11.73 3.34
CA LEU A 56 -5.10 -10.93 4.17
C LEU A 56 -4.97 -11.42 5.61
N GLY A 57 -5.88 -12.27 6.09
CA GLY A 57 -5.86 -12.78 7.47
C GLY A 57 -4.93 -13.98 7.66
N LYS A 58 -4.67 -14.32 8.93
CA LYS A 58 -3.78 -15.42 9.33
C LYS A 58 -4.19 -16.78 8.77
N ASP A 59 -5.49 -17.08 8.81
CA ASP A 59 -6.07 -18.36 8.41
C ASP A 59 -6.88 -18.21 7.11
N ALA A 60 -6.46 -17.31 6.22
CA ALA A 60 -7.22 -16.94 5.05
C ALA A 60 -7.24 -18.06 3.97
N ALA A 61 -8.40 -18.29 3.36
CA ALA A 61 -8.62 -19.40 2.44
C ALA A 61 -7.73 -19.38 1.18
N LYS A 62 -7.39 -18.18 0.69
CA LYS A 62 -6.52 -17.90 -0.46
C LYS A 62 -5.38 -16.96 -0.01
N SER A 63 -4.81 -17.23 1.16
CA SER A 63 -3.81 -16.36 1.81
C SER A 63 -2.70 -15.92 0.85
N LEU A 64 -2.38 -14.62 0.87
CA LEU A 64 -1.20 -14.07 0.17
C LEU A 64 0.12 -14.32 0.93
N PHE A 65 0.03 -15.00 2.08
CA PHE A 65 1.12 -15.24 3.02
C PHE A 65 1.21 -16.73 3.36
N THR A 66 2.42 -17.19 3.64
CA THR A 66 2.66 -18.53 4.19
C THR A 66 2.91 -18.43 5.69
N GLU A 67 2.79 -19.54 6.42
CA GLU A 67 3.09 -19.59 7.86
C GLU A 67 4.51 -19.10 8.16
N ASP A 68 5.48 -19.44 7.31
CA ASP A 68 6.88 -19.03 7.44
C ASP A 68 7.17 -17.61 6.93
N ALA A 69 6.23 -17.00 6.20
CA ALA A 69 6.35 -15.66 5.64
C ALA A 69 5.10 -14.80 5.90
N PRO A 70 4.79 -14.49 7.18
CA PRO A 70 3.69 -13.61 7.52
C PRO A 70 3.95 -12.17 7.07
N PRO A 71 2.92 -11.32 6.93
CA PRO A 71 3.12 -9.91 6.66
C PRO A 71 3.90 -9.26 7.80
N ALA A 72 4.91 -8.46 7.46
CA ALA A 72 5.66 -7.71 8.46
C ALA A 72 4.82 -6.58 9.06
N TYR A 73 4.16 -5.81 8.19
CA TYR A 73 3.39 -4.63 8.55
C TYR A 73 2.20 -4.43 7.62
N PHE A 74 1.16 -3.80 8.18
CA PHE A 74 0.08 -3.20 7.43
C PHE A 74 0.20 -1.68 7.57
N PHE A 75 0.15 -0.98 6.46
CA PHE A 75 0.14 0.47 6.39
C PHE A 75 -1.26 0.95 5.99
N ALA A 76 -1.73 1.98 6.67
CA ALA A 76 -2.97 2.68 6.35
C ALA A 76 -2.73 4.19 6.45
N ILE A 77 -3.50 4.98 5.70
CA ILE A 77 -3.30 6.44 5.64
C ILE A 77 -4.47 7.26 6.18
N THR A 78 -5.69 6.90 5.82
CA THR A 78 -6.94 7.54 6.28
C THR A 78 -7.73 6.61 7.20
N LEU A 79 -8.76 7.13 7.86
CA LEU A 79 -9.55 6.34 8.81
C LEU A 79 -10.24 5.13 8.16
N HIS A 80 -10.82 5.30 6.97
CA HIS A 80 -11.46 4.19 6.25
C HIS A 80 -10.45 3.19 5.66
N THR A 81 -9.21 3.60 5.33
CA THR A 81 -8.15 2.62 5.00
C THR A 81 -7.73 1.82 6.23
N MET A 82 -7.70 2.44 7.41
CA MET A 82 -7.42 1.76 8.67
C MET A 82 -8.55 0.79 9.03
N GLU A 83 -9.81 1.24 8.95
CA GLU A 83 -10.99 0.42 9.18
C GLU A 83 -11.01 -0.82 8.29
N LEU A 84 -10.63 -0.71 7.01
CA LEU A 84 -10.53 -1.85 6.08
C LEU A 84 -9.44 -2.84 6.51
N ALA A 85 -8.29 -2.34 6.96
CA ALA A 85 -7.14 -3.17 7.32
C ALA A 85 -7.33 -3.90 8.67
N THR A 86 -8.06 -3.29 9.60
CA THR A 86 -8.19 -3.75 11.00
C THR A 86 -8.55 -5.24 11.13
N PRO A 87 -9.59 -5.78 10.46
CA PRO A 87 -9.95 -7.19 10.63
C PRO A 87 -8.82 -8.16 10.27
N ALA A 88 -8.07 -7.86 9.20
CA ALA A 88 -6.92 -8.67 8.80
C ALA A 88 -5.79 -8.55 9.83
N VAL A 89 -5.47 -7.33 10.24
CA VAL A 89 -4.40 -7.03 11.18
C VAL A 89 -4.61 -7.69 12.55
N GLU A 90 -5.83 -7.61 13.07
CA GLU A 90 -6.23 -8.25 14.33
C GLU A 90 -6.02 -9.77 14.29
N SER A 91 -6.34 -10.41 13.15
CA SER A 91 -6.14 -11.85 12.99
C SER A 91 -4.67 -12.29 13.10
N TRP A 92 -3.73 -11.38 12.81
CA TRP A 92 -2.30 -11.60 12.95
C TRP A 92 -1.74 -11.17 14.32
N GLY A 93 -2.52 -10.46 15.14
CA GLY A 93 -2.04 -9.85 16.38
C GLY A 93 -0.94 -8.81 16.15
N LYS A 94 -0.99 -8.06 15.04
CA LYS A 94 0.02 -7.06 14.65
C LYS A 94 -0.52 -5.63 14.80
N PRO A 95 0.36 -4.61 14.90
CA PRO A 95 -0.07 -3.22 14.82
C PRO A 95 -0.27 -2.76 13.37
N ILE A 96 -1.13 -1.75 13.18
CA ILE A 96 -1.20 -0.94 11.95
C ILE A 96 -0.21 0.21 12.07
N ILE A 97 0.59 0.43 11.02
CA ILE A 97 1.36 1.67 10.88
C ILE A 97 0.44 2.68 10.21
N TYR A 98 -0.13 3.56 11.01
CA TYR A 98 -1.16 4.49 10.58
C TYR A 98 -0.59 5.91 10.39
N TYR A 99 -0.66 6.45 9.18
CA TYR A 99 -0.15 7.79 8.86
C TYR A 99 -1.11 8.93 9.22
N SER A 100 -2.34 8.62 9.63
CA SER A 100 -3.30 9.55 10.25
C SER A 100 -3.60 10.82 9.45
N VAL A 101 -3.85 10.70 8.16
CA VAL A 101 -4.35 11.81 7.34
C VAL A 101 -5.85 11.91 7.52
N LEU A 102 -6.31 13.05 8.05
CA LEU A 102 -7.71 13.33 8.27
C LEU A 102 -8.33 14.01 7.03
N PRO A 103 -9.65 13.88 6.80
CA PRO A 103 -10.35 14.62 5.77
C PRO A 103 -10.12 16.12 5.87
N GLU A 104 -9.85 16.76 4.73
CA GLU A 104 -9.57 18.19 4.63
C GLU A 104 -10.45 18.80 3.53
N ALA A 105 -11.06 19.96 3.81
CA ALA A 105 -11.90 20.66 2.84
C ALA A 105 -11.10 21.25 1.67
N ASP A 106 -9.82 21.56 1.90
CA ASP A 106 -8.89 22.03 0.88
C ASP A 106 -8.22 20.83 0.19
N GLU A 107 -8.58 20.59 -1.07
CA GLU A 107 -8.08 19.45 -1.86
C GLU A 107 -6.56 19.46 -2.02
N LYS A 108 -5.93 20.64 -2.10
CA LYS A 108 -4.47 20.75 -2.23
C LYS A 108 -3.81 20.32 -0.94
N LYS A 109 -4.28 20.80 0.21
CA LYS A 109 -3.77 20.37 1.53
C LYS A 109 -4.00 18.89 1.76
N PHE A 110 -5.16 18.36 1.35
CA PHE A 110 -5.44 16.94 1.45
C PHE A 110 -4.46 16.11 0.61
N THR A 111 -4.23 16.52 -0.64
CA THR A 111 -3.28 15.85 -1.55
C THR A 111 -1.84 15.90 -1.01
N GLU A 112 -1.40 17.06 -0.51
CA GLU A 112 -0.08 17.21 0.12
C GLU A 112 0.03 16.35 1.38
N ALA A 113 -1.03 16.29 2.18
CA ALA A 113 -1.09 15.44 3.36
C ALA A 113 -1.12 13.96 3.00
N LEU A 114 -1.71 13.56 1.87
CA LEU A 114 -1.76 12.18 1.36
C LEU A 114 -0.50 11.75 0.63
N THR A 115 0.25 12.70 0.08
CA THR A 115 1.48 12.48 -0.67
C THR A 115 2.43 11.62 0.15
N PRO A 116 2.74 10.39 -0.30
CA PRO A 116 3.66 9.54 0.42
C PRO A 116 5.09 10.05 0.20
N GLY A 117 5.53 10.94 1.10
CA GLY A 117 6.92 11.38 1.15
C GLY A 117 7.87 10.21 1.44
N ARG A 118 9.19 10.43 1.30
CA ARG A 118 10.22 9.40 1.59
C ARG A 118 10.05 8.72 2.95
N GLU A 119 9.56 9.43 3.96
CA GLU A 119 9.35 8.92 5.32
C GLU A 119 8.21 7.89 5.43
N ARG A 120 7.28 7.89 4.47
CA ARG A 120 6.12 6.99 4.45
C ARG A 120 6.32 5.75 3.59
N ARG A 121 7.54 5.56 3.05
CA ARG A 121 7.92 4.34 2.32
C ARG A 121 8.23 3.22 3.32
N PRO A 122 7.78 1.97 3.07
CA PRO A 122 8.23 0.83 3.85
C PRO A 122 9.77 0.72 3.82
N GLY A 123 10.39 0.65 5.00
CA GLY A 123 11.83 0.45 5.15
C GLY A 123 12.69 1.72 5.16
N THR A 124 12.10 2.91 5.12
CA THR A 124 12.83 4.20 5.23
C THR A 124 12.70 4.88 6.60
N SER A 125 11.62 4.62 7.35
CA SER A 125 11.46 5.18 8.70
C SER A 125 12.25 4.36 9.73
N SER A 126 12.86 5.04 10.71
CA SER A 126 13.55 4.39 11.84
C SER A 126 12.61 3.54 12.71
N THR A 127 11.30 3.84 12.68
CA THR A 127 10.25 3.12 13.41
C THR A 127 9.85 1.81 12.71
N THR A 128 10.00 1.73 11.38
CA THR A 128 9.90 0.48 10.62
C THR A 128 11.23 -0.26 10.68
N ARG A 129 11.42 -1.13 11.68
CA ARG A 129 12.48 -2.15 11.68
C ARG A 129 12.50 -2.86 10.31
N PRO A 130 13.68 -3.29 9.82
CA PRO A 130 13.90 -3.46 8.39
C PRO A 130 12.86 -4.41 7.79
N SER A 131 11.97 -3.87 6.95
CA SER A 131 11.07 -4.65 6.09
C SER A 131 11.84 -5.54 5.10
N LYS A 132 13.18 -5.49 5.14
CA LYS A 132 14.11 -6.27 4.33
C LYS A 132 13.67 -7.73 4.23
N GLY A 133 13.38 -8.15 3.00
CA GLY A 133 13.03 -9.54 2.71
C GLY A 133 11.66 -9.98 3.22
N LYS A 134 10.80 -9.04 3.64
CA LYS A 134 9.44 -9.33 4.13
C LYS A 134 8.37 -8.75 3.20
N THR A 135 7.17 -9.31 3.30
CA THR A 135 5.97 -8.76 2.66
C THR A 135 5.35 -7.67 3.53
N VAL A 136 4.95 -6.57 2.91
CA VAL A 136 4.16 -5.51 3.55
C VAL A 136 2.85 -5.28 2.80
N VAL A 137 1.82 -4.86 3.51
CA VAL A 137 0.50 -4.53 2.94
C VAL A 137 0.26 -3.03 3.07
N MET A 138 -0.19 -2.38 2.00
CA MET A 138 -0.52 -0.96 1.99
C MET A 138 -1.97 -0.76 1.55
N VAL A 139 -2.83 -0.34 2.47
CA VAL A 139 -4.21 0.07 2.18
C VAL A 139 -4.24 1.58 1.99
N TRP A 140 -4.67 2.06 0.83
CA TRP A 140 -4.45 3.45 0.43
C TRP A 140 -5.64 4.11 -0.26
N GLU A 141 -5.55 5.43 -0.50
CA GLU A 141 -6.47 6.15 -1.38
C GLU A 141 -6.22 5.81 -2.85
N HIS A 142 -7.24 5.40 -3.59
CA HIS A 142 -7.09 4.96 -4.99
C HIS A 142 -6.37 6.01 -5.86
N ARG A 143 -6.72 7.29 -5.74
CA ARG A 143 -6.05 8.40 -6.44
C ARG A 143 -4.57 8.56 -6.07
N HIS A 144 -4.17 8.13 -4.89
CA HIS A 144 -2.77 8.16 -4.45
C HIS A 144 -2.07 6.80 -4.61
N ILE A 145 -2.76 5.77 -5.12
CA ILE A 145 -2.11 4.56 -5.65
C ILE A 145 -1.60 4.86 -7.06
N ALA A 146 -2.49 5.31 -7.93
CA ALA A 146 -2.18 5.72 -9.30
C ALA A 146 -3.21 6.73 -9.81
N ASN A 147 -2.76 7.87 -10.32
CA ASN A 147 -3.62 8.87 -10.94
C ASN A 147 -2.78 9.72 -11.91
N LYS A 148 -3.14 9.66 -13.20
CA LYS A 148 -2.38 10.36 -14.24
C LYS A 148 -2.36 11.88 -14.04
N ALA A 149 -3.49 12.49 -13.65
CA ALA A 149 -3.58 13.94 -13.50
C ALA A 149 -2.74 14.45 -12.32
N LEU A 150 -2.74 13.73 -11.19
CA LEU A 150 -1.86 14.03 -10.06
C LEU A 150 -0.39 13.84 -10.42
N ASP A 151 -0.05 12.72 -11.08
CA ASP A 151 1.30 12.43 -11.56
C ASP A 151 1.84 13.56 -12.45
N ASP A 152 1.05 14.03 -13.42
CA ASP A 152 1.43 15.11 -14.35
C ASP A 152 1.56 16.46 -13.62
N LYS A 153 0.65 16.76 -12.68
CA LYS A 153 0.63 18.02 -11.93
C LYS A 153 1.86 18.19 -11.05
N TYR A 154 2.31 17.11 -10.39
CA TYR A 154 3.39 17.14 -9.41
C TYR A 154 4.72 16.57 -9.92
N GLN A 155 4.81 16.21 -11.21
CA GLN A 155 5.97 15.52 -11.82
C GLN A 155 7.33 16.18 -11.52
N ARG A 156 7.37 17.50 -11.31
CA ARG A 156 8.60 18.27 -11.04
C ARG A 156 8.86 18.54 -9.56
N GLU A 157 7.90 18.25 -8.69
CA GLU A 157 7.93 18.57 -7.26
C GLU A 157 8.20 17.33 -6.41
N ALA A 158 7.36 16.29 -6.57
CA ALA A 158 7.41 15.09 -5.76
C ALA A 158 6.72 13.91 -6.44
N ALA A 159 7.05 12.69 -5.99
CA ALA A 159 6.25 11.51 -6.28
C ALA A 159 5.02 11.51 -5.37
N VAL A 160 3.83 11.71 -5.95
CA VAL A 160 2.56 11.85 -5.19
C VAL A 160 1.71 10.58 -5.17
N THR A 161 1.98 9.65 -6.07
CA THR A 161 1.33 8.33 -6.11
C THR A 161 2.30 7.22 -5.70
N LEU A 162 1.78 6.12 -5.16
CA LEU A 162 2.57 4.92 -4.87
C LEU A 162 3.23 4.38 -6.16
N ARG A 163 2.56 4.50 -7.30
CA ARG A 163 3.09 4.15 -8.62
C ARG A 163 4.40 4.88 -8.94
N GLN A 164 4.44 6.20 -8.77
CA GLN A 164 5.66 7.00 -8.95
C GLN A 164 6.69 6.72 -7.85
N LEU A 165 6.26 6.64 -6.59
CA LEU A 165 7.15 6.45 -5.43
C LEU A 165 7.95 5.14 -5.51
N PHE A 166 7.31 4.07 -5.98
CA PHE A 166 7.93 2.77 -6.16
C PHE A 166 8.51 2.55 -7.55
N HIS A 167 8.52 3.57 -8.41
CA HIS A 167 9.04 3.51 -9.78
C HIS A 167 8.42 2.38 -10.61
N LEU A 168 7.12 2.14 -10.46
CA LEU A 168 6.43 1.01 -11.10
C LEU A 168 6.37 1.16 -12.64
N ASP A 169 6.57 2.37 -13.17
CA ASP A 169 6.63 2.68 -14.61
C ASP A 169 7.59 1.81 -15.44
N ILE A 170 8.63 1.24 -14.80
CA ILE A 170 9.61 0.41 -15.49
C ILE A 170 9.07 -0.98 -15.83
N LEU A 171 7.98 -1.39 -15.17
CA LEU A 171 7.39 -2.71 -15.32
C LEU A 171 6.24 -2.70 -16.34
N PRO A 172 6.13 -3.73 -17.19
CA PRO A 172 5.02 -3.83 -18.14
C PRO A 172 3.71 -4.11 -17.42
N GLY A 173 2.61 -3.61 -17.98
CA GLY A 173 1.25 -3.91 -17.51
C GLY A 173 0.78 -3.13 -16.28
N VAL A 174 1.59 -2.22 -15.72
CA VAL A 174 1.17 -1.33 -14.62
C VAL A 174 0.20 -0.27 -15.14
N PRO A 175 -1.06 -0.20 -14.65
CA PRO A 175 -2.00 0.83 -15.06
C PRO A 175 -1.54 2.24 -14.68
N ARG A 176 -1.86 3.23 -15.51
CA ARG A 176 -1.53 4.66 -15.27
C ARG A 176 -2.40 5.30 -14.19
N GLU A 177 -3.57 4.72 -13.95
CA GLU A 177 -4.56 5.20 -12.99
C GLU A 177 -5.28 4.03 -12.35
N TRP A 178 -5.79 4.26 -11.15
CA TRP A 178 -6.69 3.35 -10.45
C TRP A 178 -8.13 3.87 -10.64
N PRO A 179 -9.01 3.18 -11.37
CA PRO A 179 -10.38 3.64 -11.60
C PRO A 179 -11.19 3.76 -10.30
N ASP A 180 -11.98 4.82 -10.20
CA ASP A 180 -12.83 5.12 -9.03
C ASP A 180 -13.78 3.95 -8.69
N ASP A 181 -14.12 3.10 -9.66
CA ASP A 181 -15.08 1.99 -9.54
C ASP A 181 -14.45 0.63 -9.20
N ASN A 182 -13.12 0.46 -9.21
CA ASN A 182 -12.52 -0.85 -8.97
C ASN A 182 -12.03 -1.02 -7.53
N PHE A 183 -12.75 -1.74 -6.67
CA PHE A 183 -12.42 -2.00 -5.25
C PHE A 183 -11.72 -3.33 -5.00
N ASP A 184 -11.77 -4.23 -5.96
CA ASP A 184 -11.54 -5.66 -5.84
C ASP A 184 -10.23 -6.11 -6.48
N TYR A 185 -9.17 -5.33 -6.36
CA TYR A 185 -7.86 -5.66 -6.92
C TYR A 185 -6.72 -5.46 -5.93
N PHE A 186 -5.73 -6.34 -6.01
CA PHE A 186 -4.40 -6.14 -5.45
C PHE A 186 -3.43 -5.77 -6.55
N TRP A 187 -2.54 -4.83 -6.26
CA TRP A 187 -1.28 -4.67 -6.98
C TRP A 187 -0.18 -5.30 -6.13
N ILE A 188 0.39 -6.40 -6.61
CA ILE A 188 1.49 -7.10 -5.96
C ILE A 188 2.78 -6.74 -6.67
N VAL A 189 3.72 -6.18 -5.92
CA VAL A 189 5.02 -5.72 -6.44
C VAL A 189 6.12 -6.47 -5.73
N ASP A 190 6.97 -7.16 -6.48
CA ASP A 190 8.14 -7.85 -5.93
C ASP A 190 9.41 -7.03 -6.16
N PHE A 191 10.33 -7.13 -5.22
CA PHE A 191 11.64 -6.49 -5.26
C PHE A 191 12.75 -7.55 -5.10
N PRO A 192 13.83 -7.47 -5.89
CA PRO A 192 15.02 -8.27 -5.65
C PRO A 192 15.63 -7.97 -4.28
N GLU A 193 16.38 -8.94 -3.75
CA GLU A 193 17.10 -8.73 -2.51
C GLU A 193 18.04 -7.51 -2.63
N ASN A 194 18.01 -6.63 -1.62
CA ASN A 194 18.82 -5.40 -1.55
C ASN A 194 18.56 -4.38 -2.68
N SER A 195 17.43 -4.48 -3.40
CA SER A 195 17.05 -3.53 -4.44
C SER A 195 15.80 -2.73 -4.06
N ASN A 196 15.81 -1.45 -4.40
CA ASN A 196 14.63 -0.57 -4.36
C ASN A 196 13.92 -0.47 -5.72
N VAL A 197 14.44 -1.17 -6.72
CA VAL A 197 13.91 -1.23 -8.08
C VAL A 197 13.00 -2.45 -8.16
N PRO A 198 11.72 -2.30 -8.51
CA PRO A 198 10.78 -3.42 -8.57
C PRO A 198 11.15 -4.35 -9.74
N SER A 199 10.98 -5.66 -9.55
CA SER A 199 11.30 -6.67 -10.56
C SER A 199 10.07 -7.34 -11.18
N ARG A 200 8.93 -7.32 -10.50
CA ARG A 200 7.69 -7.91 -10.98
C ARG A 200 6.49 -7.12 -10.48
N PHE A 201 5.48 -7.02 -11.34
CA PHE A 201 4.18 -6.48 -11.04
C PHE A 201 3.13 -7.53 -11.42
N GLU A 202 2.13 -7.68 -10.57
CA GLU A 202 0.97 -8.52 -10.84
C GLU A 202 -0.29 -7.82 -10.31
N MET A 203 -1.30 -7.74 -11.16
CA MET A 203 -2.63 -7.26 -10.79
C MET A 203 -3.53 -8.48 -10.54
N VAL A 204 -3.97 -8.66 -9.30
CA VAL A 204 -4.74 -9.84 -8.87
C VAL A 204 -6.15 -9.42 -8.47
N LYS A 205 -7.16 -9.99 -9.13
CA LYS A 205 -8.56 -9.78 -8.76
C LYS A 205 -8.90 -10.47 -7.44
N GLN A 206 -9.67 -9.79 -6.60
CA GLN A 206 -10.19 -10.28 -5.33
C GLN A 206 -11.52 -10.97 -5.58
N GLU A 207 -11.60 -12.25 -5.21
CA GLU A 207 -12.81 -13.06 -5.39
C GLU A 207 -13.23 -13.66 -4.05
N PHE A 208 -14.33 -13.16 -3.52
CA PHE A 208 -14.83 -13.55 -2.20
C PHE A 208 -15.85 -14.70 -2.22
N GLY A 209 -16.28 -15.11 -3.42
CA GLY A 209 -17.17 -16.24 -3.65
C GLY A 209 -18.52 -16.11 -2.93
N LYS A 210 -19.18 -17.26 -2.71
CA LYS A 210 -20.53 -17.30 -2.12
C LYS A 210 -20.60 -16.86 -0.64
N SER A 211 -19.47 -16.72 0.02
CA SER A 211 -19.41 -16.32 1.43
C SER A 211 -19.66 -14.83 1.65
N PHE A 212 -19.49 -14.01 0.60
CA PHE A 212 -19.73 -12.56 0.63
C PHE A 212 -20.47 -12.14 -0.64
N PRO A 213 -21.73 -12.58 -0.82
CA PRO A 213 -22.48 -12.36 -2.06
C PRO A 213 -22.82 -10.89 -2.31
N ASP A 214 -22.85 -10.07 -1.26
CA ASP A 214 -23.23 -8.66 -1.32
C ASP A 214 -22.03 -7.71 -1.51
N VAL A 215 -20.80 -8.25 -1.55
CA VAL A 215 -19.60 -7.46 -1.86
C VAL A 215 -19.45 -7.43 -3.38
N PRO A 216 -19.56 -6.25 -4.03
CA PRO A 216 -19.48 -6.16 -5.47
C PRO A 216 -18.10 -6.56 -5.99
N ALA A 217 -18.09 -7.12 -7.18
CA ALA A 217 -16.90 -7.47 -7.93
C ALA A 217 -17.11 -7.07 -9.38
N ASN A 218 -16.11 -6.43 -9.97
CA ASN A 218 -16.17 -5.87 -11.32
C ASN A 218 -14.82 -6.06 -12.01
N ASP A 219 -14.84 -6.13 -13.34
CA ASP A 219 -13.59 -6.17 -14.09
C ASP A 219 -12.91 -4.79 -14.08
N TRP A 220 -11.59 -4.77 -14.25
CA TRP A 220 -10.81 -3.55 -14.24
C TRP A 220 -11.30 -2.55 -15.30
N GLY A 221 -11.71 -1.36 -14.87
CA GLY A 221 -12.30 -0.30 -15.69
C GLY A 221 -13.82 -0.37 -15.84
N GLU A 222 -14.48 -1.43 -15.36
CA GLU A 222 -15.94 -1.58 -15.41
C GLU A 222 -16.62 -0.96 -14.18
N PRO A 223 -17.92 -0.62 -14.24
CA PRO A 223 -18.65 -0.10 -13.08
C PRO A 223 -18.67 -1.05 -11.89
N ASP A 224 -18.64 -0.51 -10.67
CA ASP A 224 -18.65 -1.27 -9.41
C ASP A 224 -19.94 -2.08 -9.18
N GLY A 225 -21.04 -1.69 -9.80
CA GLY A 225 -22.34 -2.31 -9.58
C GLY A 225 -22.92 -2.02 -8.19
N LEU A 226 -22.43 -0.98 -7.49
CA LEU A 226 -23.01 -0.53 -6.24
C LEU A 226 -24.42 0.03 -6.49
N ASP A 227 -25.39 -0.45 -5.73
CA ASP A 227 -26.74 0.11 -5.76
C ASP A 227 -26.72 1.57 -5.29
N ALA A 228 -27.45 2.44 -5.99
CA ALA A 228 -27.56 3.86 -5.64
C ALA A 228 -28.20 4.06 -4.24
N GLY A 229 -28.99 3.08 -3.77
CA GLY A 229 -29.57 3.05 -2.43
C GLY A 229 -28.67 2.46 -1.34
N SER A 230 -27.45 2.00 -1.66
CA SER A 230 -26.56 1.31 -0.71
C SER A 230 -26.04 2.20 0.42
N GLY A 231 -26.13 3.52 0.28
CA GLY A 231 -25.53 4.48 1.21
C GLY A 231 -24.00 4.50 1.14
N CYS A 232 -23.41 3.91 0.10
CA CYS A 232 -21.97 3.92 -0.15
C CYS A 232 -21.58 5.02 -1.14
N VAL A 233 -20.39 5.59 -0.92
CA VAL A 233 -19.73 6.56 -1.80
C VAL A 233 -18.33 6.07 -2.18
N LYS A 234 -17.85 6.54 -3.33
CA LYS A 234 -16.59 6.10 -3.95
C LYS A 234 -15.36 6.82 -3.40
#